data_AF-A0A354TB88-F1
#
_entry.id   AF-A0A354TB88-F1
#
_cell.length_a   1.000
_cell.length_b   1.000
_cell.length_c   1.000
_cell.angle_alpha   90.00
_cell.angle_beta   90.00
_cell.angle_gamma   90.00
#
_symmetry.space_group_name_H-M   'P 1'
#
loop_
_entity.id
_entity.type
_entity.pdbx_description
1 polymer ?
#
loop_
_entity_poly.entity_id
_entity_poly.type
_entity_poly.pdbx_seq_one_letter_code
_entity_poly.pdbx_strand_id
1 'polypeptide(L)'
;MTPLPHQRWPLLLHDQARLEYGRLLWKRPSAKQRLLKHWADEKHPGAQRFAQTYRPWVEKVLESAPEADDALDAELSRHGLSLRVVVREIPPVFGSFY
;
A
#
# COMPACT_ATOMS: atom_id res chain seq x y z
N MET A 1 32.71 3.83 0.67
CA MET A 1 31.70 3.18 1.55
C MET A 1 30.72 2.45 0.67
N THR A 2 30.68 1.12 0.74
CA THR A 2 29.67 0.32 0.03
C THR A 2 28.36 0.43 0.79
N PRO A 3 27.23 0.83 0.17
CA PRO A 3 25.95 0.82 0.87
C PRO A 3 25.63 -0.62 1.30
N LEU A 4 25.24 -0.78 2.57
CA LEU A 4 24.78 -2.07 3.07
C LEU A 4 23.58 -2.53 2.23
N PRO A 5 23.44 -3.83 1.94
CA PRO A 5 22.27 -4.34 1.23
C PRO A 5 21.01 -3.94 1.99
N HIS A 6 20.04 -3.37 1.27
CA HIS A 6 18.75 -3.00 1.84
C HIS A 6 18.05 -4.27 2.35
N GLN A 7 17.92 -4.40 3.67
CA GLN A 7 17.22 -5.51 4.28
C GLN A 7 15.77 -5.07 4.57
N ARG A 8 14.83 -5.61 3.82
CA ARG A 8 13.40 -5.38 4.03
C ARG A 8 12.96 -5.90 5.39
N TRP A 9 12.22 -5.10 6.14
CA TRP A 9 11.54 -5.60 7.33
C TRP A 9 10.44 -6.59 6.92
N PRO A 10 10.36 -7.77 7.53
CA PRO A 10 9.34 -8.74 7.17
C PRO A 10 7.94 -8.16 7.39
N LEU A 11 7.07 -8.33 6.40
CA LEU A 11 5.65 -8.10 6.59
C LEU A 11 5.12 -9.10 7.61
N LEU A 12 4.31 -8.63 8.57
CA LEU A 12 3.55 -9.55 9.41
C LEU A 12 2.52 -10.28 8.54
N LEU A 13 2.06 -11.46 8.96
CA LEU A 13 1.09 -12.26 8.18
C LEU A 13 -0.13 -11.45 7.72
N HIS A 14 -0.68 -10.58 8.57
CA HIS A 14 -1.79 -9.71 8.22
C HIS A 14 -1.42 -8.61 7.22
N ASP A 15 -0.20 -8.07 7.29
CA ASP A 15 0.30 -7.08 6.34
C ASP A 15 0.52 -7.77 4.97
N GLN A 16 1.09 -8.98 4.95
CA GLN A 16 1.25 -9.79 3.74
C GLN A 16 -0.10 -10.07 3.06
N ALA A 17 -1.09 -10.54 3.82
CA ALA A 17 -2.43 -10.80 3.30
C ALA A 17 -3.06 -9.54 2.72
N ARG A 18 -2.95 -8.38 3.39
CA ARG A 18 -3.45 -7.11 2.85
C ARG A 18 -2.83 -6.76 1.51
N LEU A 19 -1.51 -6.93 1.37
CA LEU A 19 -0.82 -6.64 0.12
C LEU A 19 -1.27 -7.56 -1.02
N GLU A 20 -1.34 -8.86 -0.76
CA GLU A 20 -1.76 -9.85 -1.77
C GLU A 20 -3.22 -9.65 -2.21
N TYR A 21 -4.14 -9.53 -1.26
CA TYR A 21 -5.55 -9.25 -1.56
C TYR A 21 -5.74 -7.89 -2.22
N GLY A 22 -5.00 -6.87 -1.76
CA GLY A 22 -4.99 -5.54 -2.37
C GLY A 22 -4.62 -5.60 -3.85
N ARG A 23 -3.53 -6.30 -4.21
CA ARG A 23 -3.09 -6.50 -5.59
C ARG A 23 -4.13 -7.23 -6.44
N LEU A 24 -4.74 -8.29 -5.89
CA LEU A 24 -5.78 -9.05 -6.59
C LEU A 24 -7.01 -8.16 -6.93
N LEU A 25 -7.40 -7.29 -6.00
CA LEU A 25 -8.52 -6.37 -6.21
C LEU A 25 -8.14 -5.20 -7.12
N TRP A 26 -6.91 -4.69 -7.03
CA TRP A 26 -6.42 -3.60 -7.87
C TRP A 26 -6.44 -3.93 -9.35
N LYS A 27 -6.20 -5.20 -9.71
CA LYS A 27 -6.29 -5.70 -11.08
C LYS A 27 -7.73 -5.70 -11.64
N ARG A 28 -8.75 -5.63 -10.80
CA ARG A 28 -10.17 -5.62 -11.22
C ARG A 28 -10.67 -4.17 -11.28
N PRO A 29 -11.03 -3.61 -12.46
CA PRO A 29 -11.38 -2.19 -12.59
C PRO A 29 -12.47 -1.71 -11.64
N SER A 30 -13.53 -2.51 -11.46
CA SER A 30 -14.63 -2.18 -10.54
C SER A 30 -14.20 -2.20 -9.07
N ALA A 31 -13.30 -3.10 -8.68
CA ALA A 31 -12.77 -3.13 -7.32
C ALA A 31 -11.76 -1.99 -7.08
N LYS A 32 -10.89 -1.68 -8.05
CA LYS A 32 -10.01 -0.49 -8.03
C LYS A 32 -10.81 0.80 -7.82
N GLN A 33 -11.90 0.98 -8.57
CA GLN A 33 -12.77 2.15 -8.42
C GLN A 33 -13.42 2.22 -7.03
N ARG A 34 -13.93 1.10 -6.50
CA ARG A 34 -14.50 1.06 -5.14
C ARG A 34 -13.46 1.37 -4.07
N LEU A 35 -12.24 0.87 -4.22
CA LEU A 35 -11.10 1.15 -3.35
C LEU A 35 -10.76 2.64 -3.31
N LEU A 36 -10.58 3.24 -4.49
CA LEU A 36 -10.30 4.66 -4.61
C LEU A 36 -11.41 5.52 -4.03
N LYS A 37 -12.68 5.16 -4.27
CA LYS A 37 -13.83 5.84 -3.67
C LYS A 37 -13.82 5.73 -2.15
N HIS A 38 -13.52 4.55 -1.60
CA HIS A 38 -13.46 4.33 -0.16
C HIS A 38 -12.36 5.17 0.51
N TRP A 39 -11.16 5.24 -0.08
CA TRP A 39 -10.09 6.08 0.47
C TRP A 39 -10.35 7.57 0.32
N ALA A 40 -11.03 7.99 -0.74
CA ALA A 40 -11.34 9.39 -1.01
C ALA A 40 -12.60 9.88 -0.27
N ASP A 41 -13.32 9.00 0.44
CA ASP A 41 -14.46 9.39 1.26
C ASP A 41 -13.99 10.23 2.44
N GLU A 42 -14.51 11.46 2.58
CA GLU A 42 -14.14 12.39 3.66
C GLU A 42 -14.38 11.82 5.06
N LYS A 43 -15.29 10.85 5.20
CA LYS A 43 -15.57 10.18 6.48
C LYS A 43 -14.55 9.10 6.81
N HIS A 44 -13.72 8.68 5.86
CA HIS A 44 -12.69 7.68 6.10
C HIS A 44 -11.58 8.30 7.00
N PRO A 45 -11.25 7.70 8.17
CA PRO A 45 -10.29 8.29 9.12
C PRO A 45 -8.90 8.58 8.53
N GLY A 46 -8.53 7.88 7.46
CA GLY A 46 -7.27 8.07 6.73
C GLY A 46 -7.37 8.89 5.45
N ALA A 47 -8.52 9.48 5.11
CA ALA A 47 -8.74 10.12 3.80
C ALA A 47 -7.72 11.22 3.49
N GLN A 48 -7.50 12.12 4.44
CA GLN A 48 -6.57 13.24 4.29
C GLN A 48 -5.13 12.77 4.06
N ARG A 49 -4.61 11.87 4.93
CA ARG A 49 -3.25 11.36 4.80
C ARG A 49 -3.07 10.50 3.54
N PHE A 50 -4.12 9.77 3.13
CA PHE A 50 -4.10 9.03 1.87
C PHE A 50 -3.93 10.01 0.70
N ALA A 51 -4.78 11.03 0.61
CA ALA A 51 -4.72 12.01 -0.46
C ALA A 51 -3.40 12.79 -0.51
N GLN A 52 -2.84 13.14 0.65
CA GLN A 52 -1.66 14.01 0.75
C GLN A 52 -0.32 13.26 0.66
N THR A 53 -0.26 12.01 1.13
CA THR A 53 1.03 11.32 1.32
C THR A 53 1.05 9.96 0.66
N TYR A 54 0.04 9.13 0.90
CA TYR A 54 0.16 7.70 0.62
C TYR A 54 -0.38 7.25 -0.72
N ARG A 55 -1.28 8.00 -1.35
CA ARG A 55 -1.87 7.63 -2.64
C ARG A 55 -0.85 7.21 -3.70
N PRO A 56 0.18 8.00 -4.05
CA PRO A 56 1.13 7.59 -5.09
C PRO A 56 1.90 6.31 -4.72
N TRP A 57 2.20 6.12 -3.43
CA TRP A 57 2.91 4.93 -2.96
C TRP A 57 2.03 3.69 -2.95
N VAL A 58 0.79 3.81 -2.48
CA VAL A 58 -0.19 2.72 -2.48
C VAL A 58 -0.49 2.28 -3.90
N GLU A 59 -0.74 3.22 -4.82
CA GLU A 59 -0.98 2.89 -6.23
C GLU A 59 0.23 2.15 -6.83
N LYS A 60 1.45 2.67 -6.63
CA LYS A 60 2.68 2.03 -7.11
C LYS A 60 2.90 0.63 -6.54
N VAL A 61 2.70 0.43 -5.23
CA VAL A 61 2.85 -0.87 -4.57
C VAL A 61 1.84 -1.89 -5.11
N LEU A 62 0.60 -1.45 -5.36
CA LEU A 62 -0.48 -2.31 -5.86
C LEU A 62 -0.36 -2.62 -7.36
N GLU A 63 0.27 -1.76 -8.15
CA GLU A 63 0.55 -1.99 -9.58
C GLU A 63 1.79 -2.85 -9.81
N SER A 64 2.72 -2.84 -8.86
CA SER A 64 3.97 -3.60 -8.96
C SER A 64 3.76 -5.09 -8.72
N ALA A 65 4.58 -5.89 -9.40
CA ALA A 65 4.66 -7.33 -9.20
C ALA A 65 5.32 -7.67 -7.83
N PRO A 66 4.98 -8.79 -7.19
CA PRO A 66 5.56 -9.17 -5.88
C PRO A 66 7.08 -9.24 -5.85
N GLU A 67 7.72 -9.57 -6.97
CA GLU A 67 9.17 -9.65 -7.13
C GLU A 67 9.85 -8.28 -6.97
N ALA A 68 9.09 -7.19 -7.09
CA ALA A 68 9.58 -5.82 -6.90
C ALA A 68 9.52 -5.35 -5.44
N ASP A 69 9.02 -6.15 -4.50
CA ASP A 69 8.80 -5.71 -3.10
C ASP A 69 10.08 -5.20 -2.42
N ASP A 70 11.22 -5.86 -2.63
CA ASP A 70 12.49 -5.44 -2.02
C ASP A 70 13.02 -4.13 -2.65
N ALA A 71 12.83 -3.96 -3.96
CA ALA A 71 13.19 -2.73 -4.66
C ALA A 71 12.29 -1.55 -4.26
N LEU A 72 10.98 -1.81 -4.09
CA LEU A 72 10.01 -0.85 -3.60
C LEU A 72 10.32 -0.43 -2.16
N ASP A 73 10.65 -1.37 -1.28
CA ASP A 73 11.00 -1.06 0.11
C ASP A 73 12.28 -0.21 0.19
N ALA A 74 13.28 -0.51 -0.66
CA ALA A 74 14.49 0.30 -0.77
C ALA A 74 14.21 1.72 -1.27
N GLU A 75 13.29 1.87 -2.24
CA GLU A 75 12.85 3.18 -2.72
C GLU A 75 12.11 3.95 -1.63
N LEU A 76 11.11 3.33 -0.99
CA LEU A 76 10.33 3.91 0.11
C LEU A 76 11.22 4.39 1.26
N SER A 77 12.28 3.64 1.56
CA SER A 77 13.23 3.99 2.63
C SER A 77 13.95 5.31 2.35
N ARG A 78 14.22 5.65 1.09
CA ARG A 78 14.78 6.97 0.71
C ARG A 78 13.80 8.12 0.99
N HIS A 79 12.52 7.81 1.13
CA HIS A 79 11.45 8.75 1.47
C HIS A 79 10.99 8.64 2.94
N GLY A 80 11.73 7.94 3.80
CA GLY A 80 11.37 7.75 5.21
C GLY A 80 10.16 6.84 5.43
N LEU A 81 9.82 6.02 4.44
CA LEU A 81 8.72 5.05 4.47
C LEU A 81 9.25 3.62 4.45
N SER A 82 8.36 2.65 4.65
CA SER A 82 8.62 1.24 4.36
C SER A 82 7.41 0.63 3.67
N LEU A 83 7.61 -0.48 2.98
CA LEU A 83 6.54 -1.27 2.37
C LEU A 83 5.46 -1.59 3.41
N ARG A 84 5.86 -1.96 4.63
CA ARG A 84 4.93 -2.23 5.73
C ARG A 84 4.05 -1.02 6.09
N VAL A 85 4.63 0.18 6.14
CA VAL A 85 3.89 1.42 6.42
C VAL A 85 2.86 1.67 5.31
N VAL A 86 3.27 1.55 4.05
CA VAL A 86 2.37 1.76 2.90
C VAL A 86 1.27 0.70 2.86
N VAL A 87 1.60 -0.57 3.11
CA VAL A 87 0.64 -1.68 3.15
C VAL A 87 -0.44 -1.48 4.22
N ARG A 88 -0.11 -0.81 5.33
CA ARG A 88 -1.09 -0.52 6.39
C ARG A 88 -2.13 0.53 6.01
N GLU A 89 -1.85 1.31 4.97
CA GLU A 89 -2.82 2.22 4.37
C GLU A 89 -3.80 1.48 3.44
N ILE A 90 -3.52 0.21 3.10
CA ILE A 90 -4.48 -0.66 2.41
C ILE A 90 -5.59 -1.07 3.40
N PRO A 91 -6.87 -0.76 3.11
CA PRO A 91 -7.99 -1.03 4.02
C PRO A 91 -8.09 -2.55 4.27
N PRO A 92 -8.23 -2.98 5.54
CA PRO A 92 -8.35 -4.39 5.88
C PRO A 92 -9.72 -4.99 5.49
N VAL A 93 -10.75 -4.16 5.31
CA VAL A 93 -12.12 -4.59 4.99
C VAL A 93 -12.62 -3.77 3.81
N PHE A 94 -13.00 -4.44 2.72
CA PHE A 94 -13.69 -3.84 1.59
C PHE A 94 -15.19 -3.83 1.88
N GLY A 95 -15.60 -2.95 2.79
CA GLY A 95 -17.00 -2.75 3.17
C GLY A 95 -17.27 -1.26 3.37
N SER A 96 -18.52 -0.87 3.22
CA SER A 96 -18.93 0.48 3.58
C SER A 96 -18.65 0.68 5.07
N PHE A 97 -17.80 1.63 5.43
CA PHE A 97 -18.05 2.35 6.67
C PHE A 97 -19.24 3.25 6.32
N TYR A 98 -20.32 3.13 7.10
CA TYR A 98 -21.66 3.71 6.88
C TYR A 98 -22.63 2.86 6.04
#